data_AF-A0AAX6HLS9-F1
#
_entry.id   AF-A0AAX6HLS9-F1
#
_cell.length_a   1.000
_cell.length_b   1.000
_cell.length_c   1.000
_cell.angle_alpha   90.00
_cell.angle_beta   90.00
_cell.angle_gamma   90.00
#
_symmetry.space_group_name_H-M   'P 1'
#
loop_
_entity.id
_entity.type
_entity.pdbx_description
1 polymer ?
#
loop_
_entity_poly.entity_id
_entity_poly.type
_entity_poly.pdbx_seq_one_letter_code
_entity_poly.pdbx_strand_id
1 'polypeptide(L)'
;MSLTNLSHKPPSFFFFFSPSLSKNPNSCSILARFPPLSFQNLNFVPGSCGLRLRRRNHSTTAVGQYKESTSVDPSMESQGVIRRSLYASIEPYESGFLKVSDVHTLYWEQSGNPSGHPVIFLHGGPGAGTSASNRRFFDPEFYRIILFDQRGAGKSTPHACLDENTTWDLVSDIEKLREHLKISEWQVFGGSWGSTLALAYSQSHPEKVTGLVLRGIFLLRKKELDWFYEGGAAAIFPDAWEPFRDFIPENERSSFIDAYNKRLRSNDTNIQVMAARIWTTWELMTAHLIQNEENVKRGEDDSFSLAFARIENHYFVNKGFLPSDSYLLDNVDKIRHIKTVIVQGRYDVCCPMMSAWDLHKAWPEAELKVIPDAGHSANEIGTAAELVAANEKLKNLLKTGATSP
;
A
#
# COMPACT_ATOMS: atom_id res chain seq x y z
N MET A 1 -61.49 12.51 32.02
CA MET A 1 -62.21 11.37 32.65
C MET A 1 -61.56 10.10 32.10
N SER A 2 -61.11 9.11 32.89
CA SER A 2 -61.12 8.99 34.36
C SER A 2 -59.72 8.58 34.90
N LEU A 3 -59.55 8.61 36.22
CA LEU A 3 -58.32 8.26 36.95
C LEU A 3 -58.61 7.16 37.99
N THR A 4 -57.71 6.19 38.15
CA THR A 4 -57.38 5.38 39.36
C THR A 4 -56.39 4.28 38.94
N ASN A 5 -55.18 4.04 39.47
CA ASN A 5 -54.41 4.43 40.68
C ASN A 5 -54.43 3.39 41.84
N LEU A 6 -53.31 3.34 42.59
CA LEU A 6 -52.89 2.39 43.66
C LEU A 6 -52.45 0.99 43.13
N SER A 7 -51.29 0.36 43.42
CA SER A 7 -50.13 0.50 44.34
C SER A 7 -50.10 -0.43 45.57
N HIS A 8 -49.04 -1.26 45.71
CA HIS A 8 -48.27 -1.46 46.96
C HIS A 8 -46.95 -2.25 46.72
N LYS A 9 -46.13 -2.44 47.77
CA LYS A 9 -44.73 -2.94 47.75
C LYS A 9 -44.52 -4.12 48.75
N PRO A 10 -43.37 -4.84 48.71
CA PRO A 10 -43.17 -6.14 49.39
C PRO A 10 -42.51 -6.07 50.79
N PRO A 11 -42.41 -7.22 51.47
CA PRO A 11 -41.15 -7.72 52.05
C PRO A 11 -40.80 -9.15 51.51
N SER A 12 -39.57 -9.70 51.48
CA SER A 12 -38.27 -9.49 52.18
C SER A 12 -38.04 -10.39 53.42
N PHE A 13 -36.76 -10.74 53.70
CA PHE A 13 -36.22 -11.51 54.86
C PHE A 13 -36.48 -13.05 54.81
N PHE A 14 -35.66 -14.01 55.30
CA PHE A 14 -34.26 -14.13 55.79
C PHE A 14 -33.94 -15.64 56.09
N PHE A 15 -32.74 -16.19 56.40
CA PHE A 15 -31.31 -15.76 56.43
C PHE A 15 -30.37 -17.01 56.53
N PHE A 16 -29.04 -16.83 56.48
CA PHE A 16 -27.96 -17.65 57.11
C PHE A 16 -27.70 -19.13 56.67
N PHE A 17 -26.55 -19.78 56.96
CA PHE A 17 -25.31 -19.38 57.69
C PHE A 17 -24.02 -19.92 56.99
N SER A 18 -22.86 -19.33 57.34
CA SER A 18 -21.47 -19.75 57.01
C SER A 18 -20.80 -20.34 58.30
N PRO A 19 -19.46 -20.55 58.51
CA PRO A 19 -18.25 -20.35 57.68
C PRO A 19 -17.14 -21.44 57.87
N SER A 20 -15.86 -21.05 57.68
CA SER A 20 -14.59 -21.64 58.18
C SER A 20 -13.83 -22.62 57.26
N LEU A 21 -12.51 -22.87 57.41
CA LEU A 21 -11.31 -22.00 57.55
C LEU A 21 -10.08 -22.92 57.74
N SER A 22 -9.00 -22.78 56.98
CA SER A 22 -7.65 -23.18 57.44
C SER A 22 -6.52 -22.51 56.63
N LYS A 23 -5.33 -22.44 57.23
CA LYS A 23 -4.05 -22.06 56.61
C LYS A 23 -3.04 -23.17 56.89
N ASN A 24 -2.09 -23.44 55.98
CA ASN A 24 -0.66 -23.26 56.27
C ASN A 24 0.25 -23.57 55.04
N PRO A 25 1.54 -23.14 55.07
CA PRO A 25 2.45 -23.22 53.94
C PRO A 25 3.52 -24.33 54.04
N ASN A 26 4.15 -24.66 52.91
CA ASN A 26 5.58 -24.95 52.72
C ASN A 26 5.87 -24.84 51.22
N SER A 27 6.86 -24.10 50.70
CA SER A 27 8.29 -24.04 51.02
C SER A 27 9.09 -25.25 50.47
N CYS A 28 9.51 -25.17 49.20
CA CYS A 28 10.67 -25.90 48.70
C CYS A 28 11.20 -25.25 47.42
N SER A 29 12.41 -24.68 47.46
CA SER A 29 13.11 -24.11 46.30
C SER A 29 14.14 -25.09 45.76
N ILE A 30 14.16 -25.30 44.44
CA ILE A 30 15.21 -26.07 43.77
C ILE A 30 16.07 -25.11 42.95
N LEU A 31 17.20 -24.71 43.52
CA LEU A 31 18.24 -23.91 42.85
C LEU A 31 19.16 -24.83 42.04
N ALA A 32 19.00 -24.85 40.72
CA ALA A 32 19.97 -25.45 39.81
C ALA A 32 21.25 -24.59 39.79
N ARG A 33 22.27 -24.96 40.57
CA ARG A 33 23.58 -24.30 40.57
C ARG A 33 24.44 -24.79 39.40
N PHE A 34 24.80 -23.90 38.48
CA PHE A 34 25.90 -24.11 37.56
C PHE A 34 27.25 -23.92 38.28
N PRO A 35 28.29 -24.72 38.00
CA PRO A 35 29.63 -24.49 38.52
C PRO A 35 30.36 -23.38 37.75
N PRO A 36 31.18 -22.54 38.40
CA PRO A 36 32.04 -21.57 37.71
C PRO A 36 33.25 -22.27 37.09
N LEU A 37 33.53 -22.02 35.80
CA LEU A 37 34.79 -22.41 35.18
C LEU A 37 35.85 -21.33 35.41
N SER A 38 37.03 -21.75 35.89
CA SER A 38 38.14 -20.87 36.23
C SER A 38 38.98 -20.48 35.02
N PHE A 39 39.32 -19.20 34.88
CA PHE A 39 40.43 -18.76 34.02
C PHE A 39 41.76 -19.30 34.55
N GLN A 40 42.50 -20.02 33.71
CA GLN A 40 43.94 -20.22 33.88
C GLN A 40 44.68 -20.13 32.53
N ASN A 41 45.92 -19.69 32.61
CA ASN A 41 46.73 -19.23 31.48
C ASN A 41 47.10 -20.34 30.48
N LEU A 42 47.13 -19.99 29.20
CA LEU A 42 47.97 -20.67 28.21
C LEU A 42 48.96 -19.65 27.60
N ASN A 43 50.24 -20.01 27.62
CA ASN A 43 51.32 -19.12 27.19
C ASN A 43 51.41 -19.05 25.65
N PHE A 44 51.58 -17.85 25.11
CA PHE A 44 51.91 -17.66 23.70
C PHE A 44 53.38 -18.01 23.43
N VAL A 45 53.62 -18.80 22.38
CA VAL A 45 54.95 -18.98 21.76
C VAL A 45 54.92 -18.30 20.39
N PRO A 46 55.85 -17.39 20.06
CA PRO A 46 55.76 -16.58 18.85
C PRO A 46 56.20 -17.35 17.59
N GLY A 47 55.22 -17.85 16.82
CA GLY A 47 55.44 -18.32 15.46
C GLY A 47 55.50 -17.15 14.47
N SER A 48 56.63 -16.98 13.77
CA SER A 48 56.85 -15.86 12.86
C SER A 48 56.29 -16.09 11.45
N CYS A 49 55.36 -15.24 11.00
CA CYS A 49 54.99 -15.10 9.60
C CYS A 49 54.85 -13.60 9.23
N GLY A 50 55.53 -13.17 8.17
CA GLY A 50 55.81 -11.75 7.92
C GLY A 50 54.78 -11.01 7.07
N LEU A 51 53.99 -10.12 7.69
CA LEU A 51 53.12 -9.17 6.97
C LEU A 51 53.90 -7.91 6.54
N ARG A 52 54.18 -7.78 5.24
CA ARG A 52 54.72 -6.53 4.65
C ARG A 52 53.62 -5.48 4.47
N LEU A 53 53.48 -4.59 5.44
CA LEU A 53 52.71 -3.34 5.30
C LEU A 53 53.32 -2.48 4.17
N ARG A 54 52.56 -2.29 3.08
CA ARG A 54 52.96 -1.42 1.95
C ARG A 54 52.07 -0.17 1.92
N ARG A 55 52.47 0.88 2.64
CA ARG A 55 51.88 2.22 2.48
C ARG A 55 51.96 2.64 1.00
N ARG A 56 50.88 3.22 0.49
CA ARG A 56 50.89 4.11 -0.68
C ARG A 56 50.12 5.37 -0.33
N ASN A 57 50.71 6.52 -0.66
CA ASN A 57 50.15 7.82 -0.34
C ASN A 57 48.92 8.09 -1.24
N HIS A 58 47.97 8.88 -0.74
CA HIS A 58 46.99 9.52 -1.61
C HIS A 58 47.67 10.66 -2.38
N SER A 59 47.42 10.71 -3.69
CA SER A 59 47.73 11.84 -4.57
C SER A 59 46.46 12.20 -5.33
N THR A 60 45.95 13.42 -5.11
CA THR A 60 44.73 13.93 -5.73
C THR A 60 44.92 14.17 -7.23
N THR A 61 44.02 13.65 -8.06
CA THR A 61 43.96 13.98 -9.50
C THR A 61 42.51 14.14 -9.97
N ALA A 62 42.25 15.30 -10.59
CA ALA A 62 41.16 15.67 -11.50
C ALA A 62 39.78 14.98 -11.40
N VAL A 63 38.75 15.80 -11.11
CA VAL A 63 37.34 15.46 -11.41
C VAL A 63 37.15 15.42 -12.93
N GLY A 64 36.83 14.25 -13.49
CA GLY A 64 36.38 14.11 -14.86
C GLY A 64 34.88 14.40 -14.98
N GLN A 65 34.50 15.41 -15.77
CA GLN A 65 33.09 15.67 -16.08
C GLN A 65 32.55 14.60 -17.03
N TYR A 66 31.69 13.72 -16.53
CA TYR A 66 30.82 12.92 -17.38
C TYR A 66 29.77 13.84 -18.02
N LYS A 67 29.83 14.01 -19.34
CA LYS A 67 28.72 14.58 -20.11
C LYS A 67 27.74 13.44 -20.43
N GLU A 68 26.50 13.56 -19.96
CA GLU A 68 25.42 12.74 -20.49
C GLU A 68 25.15 13.12 -21.95
N SER A 69 25.25 12.14 -22.85
CA SER A 69 24.89 12.28 -24.27
C SER A 69 23.53 11.64 -24.51
N THR A 70 22.46 12.33 -24.10
CA THR A 70 21.07 11.89 -24.30
C THR A 70 20.62 12.11 -25.75
N SER A 71 21.14 11.27 -26.65
CA SER A 71 20.68 11.16 -28.04
C SER A 71 20.57 9.69 -28.42
N VAL A 72 19.39 9.10 -28.18
CA VAL A 72 19.06 7.77 -28.72
C VAL A 72 18.75 7.94 -30.21
N ASP A 73 19.40 7.15 -31.05
CA ASP A 73 19.17 7.16 -32.50
C ASP A 73 17.77 6.59 -32.82
N PRO A 74 16.88 7.34 -33.51
CA PRO A 74 15.54 6.86 -33.85
C PRO A 74 15.51 5.59 -34.72
N SER A 75 16.62 5.22 -35.38
CA SER A 75 16.69 4.03 -36.25
C SER A 75 16.80 2.69 -35.50
N MET A 76 17.01 2.71 -34.18
CA MET A 76 17.22 1.48 -33.38
C MET A 76 15.96 0.74 -32.91
N GLU A 77 14.74 1.21 -33.22
CA GLU A 77 13.49 0.50 -32.85
C GLU A 77 13.32 -0.89 -33.51
N SER A 78 14.20 -1.27 -34.44
CA SER A 78 14.09 -2.50 -35.25
C SER A 78 14.47 -3.82 -34.54
N GLN A 79 14.97 -3.81 -33.28
CA GLN A 79 15.29 -5.04 -32.53
C GLN A 79 14.93 -5.01 -31.03
N GLY A 80 13.67 -5.35 -30.71
CA GLY A 80 13.29 -6.21 -29.56
C GLY A 80 13.51 -5.74 -28.11
N VAL A 81 14.22 -4.64 -27.83
CA VAL A 81 14.51 -4.20 -26.46
C VAL A 81 13.35 -3.38 -25.88
N ILE A 82 12.53 -4.01 -25.03
CA ILE A 82 11.47 -3.32 -24.28
C ILE A 82 12.10 -2.32 -23.27
N ARG A 83 11.67 -1.06 -23.34
CA ARG A 83 12.12 0.03 -22.45
C ARG A 83 11.82 -0.28 -20.99
N ARG A 84 12.75 0.13 -20.11
CA ARG A 84 12.69 -0.01 -18.64
C ARG A 84 13.02 1.27 -17.86
N SER A 85 13.47 2.32 -18.52
CA SER A 85 13.66 3.63 -17.87
C SER A 85 12.33 4.38 -17.81
N LEU A 86 12.02 5.00 -16.68
CA LEU A 86 10.94 5.98 -16.57
C LEU A 86 11.03 7.02 -17.70
N TYR A 87 9.88 7.53 -18.13
CA TYR A 87 9.83 8.63 -19.09
C TYR A 87 10.31 9.94 -18.46
N ALA A 88 10.50 10.97 -19.28
CA ALA A 88 10.79 12.32 -18.79
C ALA A 88 9.62 12.85 -17.94
N SER A 89 9.89 13.82 -17.08
CA SER A 89 8.79 14.57 -16.44
C SER A 89 8.04 15.36 -17.50
N ILE A 90 6.71 15.29 -17.45
CA ILE A 90 5.77 16.02 -18.31
C ILE A 90 4.74 16.69 -17.40
N GLU A 91 4.18 17.81 -17.85
CA GLU A 91 3.05 18.47 -17.18
C GLU A 91 1.71 18.13 -17.86
N PRO A 92 0.58 18.24 -17.14
CA PRO A 92 -0.72 17.95 -17.71
C PRO A 92 -1.12 19.07 -18.68
N TYR A 93 -1.69 18.69 -19.82
CA TYR A 93 -2.22 19.65 -20.80
C TYR A 93 -3.61 20.18 -20.39
N GLU A 94 -4.32 19.44 -19.52
CA GLU A 94 -5.64 19.78 -19.01
C GLU A 94 -5.80 19.22 -17.59
N SER A 95 -6.45 19.96 -16.68
CA SER A 95 -6.87 19.45 -15.38
C SER A 95 -8.12 20.17 -14.90
N GLY A 96 -8.88 19.53 -14.01
CA GLY A 96 -10.19 20.04 -13.61
C GLY A 96 -10.73 19.38 -12.35
N PHE A 97 -11.98 19.72 -12.05
CA PHE A 97 -12.72 19.23 -10.89
C PHE A 97 -14.09 18.71 -11.35
N LEU A 98 -14.40 17.46 -10.97
CA LEU A 98 -15.64 16.77 -11.33
C LEU A 98 -16.48 16.55 -10.07
N LYS A 99 -17.65 17.20 -9.97
CA LYS A 99 -18.64 16.89 -8.92
C LYS A 99 -19.23 15.50 -9.19
N VAL A 100 -19.07 14.58 -8.25
CA VAL A 100 -19.49 13.17 -8.38
C VAL A 100 -20.64 12.75 -7.47
N SER A 101 -20.90 13.53 -6.41
CA SER A 101 -22.10 13.47 -5.55
C SER A 101 -22.40 14.87 -5.01
N ASP A 102 -23.44 15.05 -4.19
CA ASP A 102 -23.68 16.32 -3.51
C ASP A 102 -22.63 16.65 -2.42
N VAL A 103 -21.84 15.67 -1.99
CA VAL A 103 -20.71 15.85 -1.07
C VAL A 103 -19.40 16.03 -1.84
N HIS A 104 -19.09 15.14 -2.80
CA HIS A 104 -17.73 14.99 -3.34
C HIS A 104 -17.49 15.67 -4.68
N THR A 105 -16.32 16.30 -4.78
CA THR A 105 -15.76 16.86 -6.02
C THR A 105 -14.31 16.40 -6.19
N LEU A 106 -14.06 15.60 -7.22
CA LEU A 106 -12.76 14.98 -7.49
C LEU A 106 -11.87 15.85 -8.36
N TYR A 107 -10.59 15.95 -8.01
CA TYR A 107 -9.56 16.46 -8.90
C TYR A 107 -9.15 15.42 -9.94
N TRP A 108 -8.98 15.85 -11.20
CA TRP A 108 -8.39 15.05 -12.26
C TRP A 108 -7.41 15.86 -13.12
N GLU A 109 -6.44 15.18 -13.73
CA GLU A 109 -5.53 15.74 -14.73
C GLU A 109 -5.30 14.79 -15.91
N GLN A 110 -5.02 15.35 -17.08
CA GLN A 110 -4.70 14.63 -18.31
C GLN A 110 -3.29 15.02 -18.81
N SER A 111 -2.46 14.02 -19.12
CA SER A 111 -1.08 14.17 -19.60
C SER A 111 -0.80 13.30 -20.82
N GLY A 112 0.33 13.51 -21.50
CA GLY A 112 0.70 12.76 -22.70
C GLY A 112 -0.06 13.23 -23.95
N ASN A 113 -0.36 12.31 -24.85
CA ASN A 113 -0.97 12.58 -26.14
C ASN A 113 -2.52 12.69 -26.00
N PRO A 114 -3.15 13.83 -26.31
CA PRO A 114 -4.61 13.99 -26.20
C PRO A 114 -5.42 13.05 -27.10
N SER A 115 -4.80 12.53 -28.17
CA SER A 115 -5.37 11.55 -29.11
C SER A 115 -4.77 10.14 -28.93
N GLY A 116 -4.01 9.92 -27.86
CA GLY A 116 -3.37 8.64 -27.54
C GLY A 116 -4.33 7.60 -26.94
N HIS A 117 -3.83 6.38 -26.74
CA HIS A 117 -4.57 5.31 -26.08
C HIS A 117 -4.90 5.71 -24.63
N PRO A 118 -6.17 5.73 -24.21
CA PRO A 118 -6.53 6.11 -22.84
C PRO A 118 -5.97 5.12 -21.80
N VAL A 119 -5.34 5.65 -20.74
CA VAL A 119 -4.93 4.89 -19.55
C VAL A 119 -5.27 5.65 -18.29
N ILE A 120 -5.88 4.99 -17.31
CA ILE A 120 -6.17 5.57 -15.99
C ILE A 120 -5.23 5.01 -14.92
N PHE A 121 -4.67 5.91 -14.11
CA PHE A 121 -3.83 5.59 -12.95
C PHE A 121 -4.65 5.63 -11.65
N LEU A 122 -4.69 4.51 -10.93
CA LEU A 122 -5.33 4.36 -9.63
C LEU A 122 -4.29 4.38 -8.51
N HIS A 123 -4.29 5.44 -7.70
CA HIS A 123 -3.34 5.60 -6.59
C HIS A 123 -3.61 4.63 -5.42
N GLY A 124 -2.58 4.41 -4.60
CA GLY A 124 -2.61 3.56 -3.40
C GLY A 124 -3.17 4.23 -2.14
N GLY A 125 -2.83 3.68 -0.97
CA GLY A 125 -3.44 3.98 0.32
C GLY A 125 -4.51 2.94 0.67
N PRO A 126 -5.82 3.29 0.75
CA PRO A 126 -6.45 4.48 0.16
C PRO A 126 -6.15 5.81 0.88
N GLY A 127 -6.47 6.92 0.22
CA GLY A 127 -6.25 8.27 0.75
C GLY A 127 -4.97 8.99 0.28
N ALA A 128 -4.09 8.34 -0.49
CA ALA A 128 -2.77 8.88 -0.83
C ALA A 128 -2.74 10.08 -1.80
N GLY A 129 -3.68 10.13 -2.76
CA GLY A 129 -3.61 11.05 -3.90
C GLY A 129 -2.54 10.65 -4.92
N THR A 130 -2.48 11.42 -6.01
CA THR A 130 -1.54 11.27 -7.12
C THR A 130 -0.34 12.22 -7.01
N SER A 131 0.70 11.96 -7.81
CA SER A 131 1.92 12.77 -7.87
C SER A 131 2.46 12.81 -9.30
N ALA A 132 3.18 13.88 -9.66
CA ALA A 132 3.69 14.09 -11.02
C ALA A 132 4.60 12.95 -11.53
N SER A 133 5.24 12.19 -10.65
CA SER A 133 6.04 11.01 -11.00
C SER A 133 5.19 9.87 -11.57
N ASN A 134 3.90 9.78 -11.23
CA ASN A 134 3.00 8.72 -11.72
C ASN A 134 2.77 8.80 -13.24
N ARG A 135 2.88 9.99 -13.84
CA ARG A 135 2.84 10.20 -15.30
C ARG A 135 3.96 9.44 -16.02
N ARG A 136 5.09 9.21 -15.35
CA ARG A 136 6.36 8.76 -15.96
C ARG A 136 6.44 7.25 -16.23
N PHE A 137 5.41 6.48 -15.86
CA PHE A 137 5.31 5.06 -16.21
C PHE A 137 4.85 4.82 -17.66
N PHE A 138 4.32 5.84 -18.33
CA PHE A 138 3.65 5.73 -19.63
C PHE A 138 4.40 6.51 -20.71
N ASP A 139 4.36 6.01 -21.94
CA ASP A 139 4.86 6.72 -23.13
C ASP A 139 4.00 7.94 -23.46
N PRO A 140 4.51 9.18 -23.36
CA PRO A 140 3.73 10.39 -23.61
C PRO A 140 3.27 10.51 -25.06
N GLU A 141 3.96 9.90 -26.02
CA GLU A 141 3.58 9.97 -27.44
C GLU A 141 2.45 8.99 -27.80
N PHE A 142 2.29 7.91 -27.02
CA PHE A 142 1.27 6.88 -27.26
C PHE A 142 0.06 6.97 -26.34
N TYR A 143 0.23 7.31 -25.06
CA TYR A 143 -0.85 7.27 -24.08
C TYR A 143 -1.50 8.64 -23.85
N ARG A 144 -2.83 8.63 -23.76
CA ARG A 144 -3.63 9.69 -23.10
C ARG A 144 -3.73 9.29 -21.62
N ILE A 145 -2.97 9.96 -20.76
CA ILE A 145 -2.74 9.54 -19.37
C ILE A 145 -3.71 10.29 -18.45
N ILE A 146 -4.62 9.58 -17.79
CA ILE A 146 -5.60 10.13 -16.84
C ILE A 146 -5.13 9.82 -15.42
N LEU A 147 -4.91 10.86 -14.61
CA LEU A 147 -4.71 10.78 -13.16
C LEU A 147 -5.91 11.42 -12.47
N PHE A 148 -6.34 10.88 -11.33
CA PHE A 148 -7.33 11.52 -10.47
C PHE A 148 -7.08 11.20 -9.00
N ASP A 149 -7.45 12.12 -8.11
CA ASP A 149 -7.40 11.89 -6.68
C ASP A 149 -8.75 11.35 -6.19
N GLN A 150 -8.75 10.24 -5.46
CA GLN A 150 -9.96 9.58 -4.96
C GLN A 150 -10.67 10.43 -3.88
N ARG A 151 -11.91 10.07 -3.50
CA ARG A 151 -12.73 10.82 -2.53
C ARG A 151 -11.94 11.14 -1.25
N GLY A 152 -11.87 12.43 -0.92
CA GLY A 152 -11.16 12.99 0.24
C GLY A 152 -9.62 12.92 0.21
N ALA A 153 -8.99 12.41 -0.86
CA ALA A 153 -7.55 12.29 -1.01
C ALA A 153 -6.95 13.47 -1.81
N GLY A 154 -5.66 13.78 -1.60
CA GLY A 154 -4.91 14.74 -2.42
C GLY A 154 -5.59 16.11 -2.55
N LYS A 155 -5.91 16.51 -3.79
CA LYS A 155 -6.62 17.76 -4.13
C LYS A 155 -8.15 17.61 -4.14
N SER A 156 -8.69 16.39 -4.01
CA SER A 156 -10.14 16.13 -4.01
C SER A 156 -10.81 16.59 -2.72
N THR A 157 -12.07 17.03 -2.84
CA THR A 157 -12.80 17.68 -1.75
C THR A 157 -14.12 16.97 -1.43
N PRO A 158 -14.54 16.93 -0.14
CA PRO A 158 -13.89 17.53 1.02
C PRO A 158 -12.70 16.69 1.54
N HIS A 159 -11.59 17.35 1.87
CA HIS A 159 -10.35 16.69 2.32
C HIS A 159 -10.59 15.80 3.56
N ALA A 160 -10.07 14.57 3.53
CA ALA A 160 -10.25 13.54 4.55
C ALA A 160 -11.73 13.23 4.90
N CYS A 161 -12.68 13.46 3.98
CA CYS A 161 -14.07 13.06 4.16
C CYS A 161 -14.24 11.53 4.04
N LEU A 162 -15.04 10.94 4.93
CA LEU A 162 -15.33 9.50 5.00
C LEU A 162 -16.79 9.18 4.63
N ASP A 163 -17.65 10.19 4.55
CA ASP A 163 -19.03 10.03 4.14
C ASP A 163 -19.09 9.75 2.63
N GLU A 164 -19.90 8.80 2.19
CA GLU A 164 -19.91 8.32 0.79
C GLU A 164 -18.51 7.91 0.28
N ASN A 165 -17.61 7.39 1.12
CA ASN A 165 -16.24 7.02 0.73
C ASN A 165 -16.05 5.50 0.76
N THR A 166 -16.70 4.79 -0.16
CA THR A 166 -16.63 3.33 -0.29
C THR A 166 -15.97 2.87 -1.59
N THR A 167 -15.57 1.59 -1.66
CA THR A 167 -15.03 0.99 -2.90
C THR A 167 -16.00 1.12 -4.08
N TRP A 168 -17.31 0.99 -3.84
CA TRP A 168 -18.34 1.06 -4.87
C TRP A 168 -18.65 2.50 -5.29
N ASP A 169 -18.49 3.46 -4.38
CA ASP A 169 -18.46 4.88 -4.71
C ASP A 169 -17.31 5.22 -5.67
N LEU A 170 -16.10 4.73 -5.39
CA LEU A 170 -14.93 4.97 -6.25
C LEU A 170 -15.04 4.24 -7.61
N VAL A 171 -15.60 3.03 -7.65
CA VAL A 171 -15.93 2.34 -8.91
C VAL A 171 -16.93 3.15 -9.74
N SER A 172 -17.97 3.73 -9.11
CA SER A 172 -18.92 4.62 -9.78
C SER A 172 -18.27 5.90 -10.29
N ASP A 173 -17.31 6.47 -9.56
CA ASP A 173 -16.62 7.69 -9.95
C ASP A 173 -15.65 7.50 -11.11
N ILE A 174 -15.01 6.33 -11.20
CA ILE A 174 -14.18 5.95 -12.35
C ILE A 174 -15.03 5.98 -13.63
N GLU A 175 -16.26 5.47 -13.62
CA GLU A 175 -17.18 5.59 -14.77
C GLU A 175 -17.63 7.03 -15.04
N LYS A 176 -17.97 7.82 -14.00
CA LYS A 176 -18.32 9.24 -14.17
C LYS A 176 -17.19 10.03 -14.84
N LEU A 177 -15.94 9.74 -14.45
CA LEU A 177 -14.76 10.36 -15.05
C LEU A 177 -14.53 9.87 -16.49
N ARG A 178 -14.72 8.56 -16.75
CA ARG A 178 -14.65 7.97 -18.10
C ARG A 178 -15.61 8.69 -19.06
N GLU A 179 -16.85 8.90 -18.63
CA GLU A 179 -17.89 9.55 -19.43
C GLU A 179 -17.68 11.05 -19.58
N HIS A 180 -17.28 11.74 -18.51
CA HIS A 180 -16.91 13.16 -18.54
C HIS A 180 -15.79 13.44 -19.56
N LEU A 181 -14.75 12.59 -19.58
CA LEU A 181 -13.62 12.67 -20.50
C LEU A 181 -13.88 12.04 -21.89
N LYS A 182 -15.10 11.54 -22.12
CA LYS A 182 -15.60 10.92 -23.37
C LYS A 182 -14.74 9.74 -23.85
N ILE A 183 -14.29 8.92 -22.90
CA ILE A 183 -13.52 7.71 -23.14
C ILE A 183 -14.49 6.53 -23.29
N SER A 184 -14.34 5.72 -24.34
CA SER A 184 -15.14 4.48 -24.51
C SER A 184 -14.61 3.37 -23.59
N GLU A 185 -13.31 3.13 -23.67
CA GLU A 185 -12.54 2.08 -23.00
C GLU A 185 -11.13 2.61 -22.70
N TRP A 186 -10.46 2.06 -21.70
CA TRP A 186 -9.09 2.45 -21.32
C TRP A 186 -8.26 1.27 -20.82
N GLN A 187 -6.94 1.46 -20.73
CA GLN A 187 -6.08 0.60 -19.93
C GLN A 187 -6.18 1.04 -18.46
N VAL A 188 -6.15 0.10 -17.51
CA VAL A 188 -6.18 0.40 -16.08
C VAL A 188 -4.82 0.07 -15.46
N PHE A 189 -4.23 1.03 -14.74
CA PHE A 189 -2.97 0.87 -14.01
C PHE A 189 -3.24 1.11 -12.52
N GLY A 190 -2.82 0.20 -11.64
CA GLY A 190 -3.05 0.37 -10.21
C GLY A 190 -2.12 -0.47 -9.34
N GLY A 191 -1.72 0.05 -8.17
CA GLY A 191 -0.90 -0.72 -7.23
C GLY A 191 -1.07 -0.34 -5.77
N SER A 192 -0.68 -1.25 -4.86
CA SER A 192 -1.19 -1.29 -3.48
C SER A 192 -2.73 -1.41 -3.51
N TRP A 193 -3.45 -0.65 -2.68
CA TRP A 193 -4.88 -0.36 -2.84
C TRP A 193 -5.32 -0.05 -4.27
N GLY A 194 -4.49 0.61 -5.08
CA GLY A 194 -4.80 0.86 -6.49
C GLY A 194 -5.02 -0.43 -7.30
N SER A 195 -4.40 -1.55 -6.89
CA SER A 195 -4.67 -2.88 -7.46
C SER A 195 -5.99 -3.48 -6.97
N THR A 196 -6.36 -3.23 -5.71
CA THR A 196 -7.67 -3.58 -5.15
C THR A 196 -8.80 -2.90 -5.92
N LEU A 197 -8.66 -1.58 -6.14
CA LEU A 197 -9.62 -0.77 -6.89
C LEU A 197 -9.63 -1.11 -8.39
N ALA A 198 -8.46 -1.41 -8.99
CA ALA A 198 -8.39 -1.90 -10.38
C ALA A 198 -9.16 -3.21 -10.56
N LEU A 199 -8.97 -4.18 -9.65
CA LEU A 199 -9.70 -5.45 -9.68
C LEU A 199 -11.20 -5.23 -9.48
N ALA A 200 -11.61 -4.45 -8.48
CA ALA A 200 -13.02 -4.16 -8.21
C ALA A 200 -13.72 -3.45 -9.39
N TYR A 201 -13.06 -2.48 -10.01
CA TYR A 201 -13.55 -1.80 -11.21
C TYR A 201 -13.65 -2.75 -12.40
N SER A 202 -12.58 -3.47 -12.75
CA SER A 202 -12.58 -4.39 -13.91
C SER A 202 -13.55 -5.56 -13.75
N GLN A 203 -13.82 -6.03 -12.52
CA GLN A 203 -14.82 -7.07 -12.23
C GLN A 203 -16.28 -6.57 -12.27
N SER A 204 -16.45 -5.24 -12.35
CA SER A 204 -17.75 -4.58 -12.47
C SER A 204 -18.01 -4.07 -13.90
N HIS A 205 -16.95 -3.66 -14.61
CA HIS A 205 -16.96 -3.07 -15.95
C HIS A 205 -15.90 -3.70 -16.88
N PRO A 206 -15.87 -5.03 -17.07
CA PRO A 206 -14.83 -5.70 -17.86
C PRO A 206 -14.76 -5.18 -19.30
N GLU A 207 -15.90 -4.82 -19.88
CA GLU A 207 -16.03 -4.27 -21.23
C GLU A 207 -15.61 -2.79 -21.37
N LYS A 208 -14.96 -2.23 -20.33
CA LYS A 208 -14.31 -0.91 -20.36
C LYS A 208 -12.78 -0.99 -20.30
N VAL A 209 -12.21 -2.19 -20.15
CA VAL A 209 -10.81 -2.40 -19.77
C VAL A 209 -10.02 -3.13 -20.85
N THR A 210 -9.25 -2.36 -21.62
CA THR A 210 -8.40 -2.84 -22.73
C THR A 210 -7.15 -3.61 -22.27
N GLY A 211 -6.76 -3.45 -21.01
CA GLY A 211 -5.57 -4.08 -20.42
C GLY A 211 -5.33 -3.63 -18.99
N LEU A 212 -4.55 -4.40 -18.23
CA LEU A 212 -4.29 -4.17 -16.81
C LEU A 212 -2.79 -4.24 -16.48
N VAL A 213 -2.31 -3.27 -15.70
CA VAL A 213 -0.99 -3.30 -15.06
C VAL A 213 -1.17 -3.15 -13.56
N LEU A 214 -0.84 -4.20 -12.82
CA LEU A 214 -1.08 -4.31 -11.37
C LEU A 214 0.26 -4.39 -10.62
N ARG A 215 0.38 -3.74 -9.45
CA ARG A 215 1.62 -3.79 -8.62
C ARG A 215 1.37 -3.91 -7.13
N GLY A 216 2.09 -4.78 -6.42
CA GLY A 216 1.98 -4.88 -4.95
C GLY A 216 0.56 -5.31 -4.58
N ILE A 217 0.20 -6.53 -4.96
CA ILE A 217 -1.18 -7.01 -5.01
C ILE A 217 -1.80 -7.03 -3.62
N PHE A 218 -2.85 -6.23 -3.43
CA PHE A 218 -3.62 -6.16 -2.19
C PHE A 218 -5.04 -6.64 -2.45
N LEU A 219 -5.42 -7.75 -1.83
CA LEU A 219 -6.75 -8.37 -2.00
C LEU A 219 -7.67 -8.07 -0.81
N LEU A 220 -7.18 -7.32 0.18
CA LEU A 220 -7.92 -6.82 1.35
C LEU A 220 -8.57 -7.92 2.23
N ARG A 221 -8.07 -9.16 2.10
CA ARG A 221 -8.43 -10.29 2.99
C ARG A 221 -7.95 -10.03 4.40
N LYS A 222 -8.65 -10.57 5.40
CA LYS A 222 -8.28 -10.45 6.82
C LYS A 222 -6.82 -10.86 7.07
N LYS A 223 -6.32 -11.91 6.41
CA LYS A 223 -4.92 -12.38 6.56
C LYS A 223 -3.85 -11.39 6.08
N GLU A 224 -4.21 -10.39 5.26
CA GLU A 224 -3.31 -9.32 4.82
C GLU A 224 -3.34 -8.15 5.81
N LEU A 225 -4.53 -7.79 6.30
CA LEU A 225 -4.70 -6.82 7.38
C LEU A 225 -4.04 -7.28 8.69
N ASP A 226 -4.26 -8.55 9.08
CA ASP A 226 -3.66 -9.17 10.26
C ASP A 226 -2.13 -9.19 10.17
N TRP A 227 -1.60 -9.45 8.97
CA TRP A 227 -0.17 -9.43 8.71
C TRP A 227 0.41 -8.03 8.94
N PHE A 228 -0.18 -6.98 8.37
CA PHE A 228 0.45 -5.66 8.35
C PHE A 228 0.08 -4.76 9.55
N TYR A 229 -1.13 -4.88 10.10
CA TYR A 229 -1.64 -4.02 11.19
C TYR A 229 -1.93 -4.75 12.50
N GLU A 230 -1.89 -6.08 12.57
CA GLU A 230 -2.05 -6.83 13.84
C GLU A 230 -0.76 -7.58 14.25
N GLY A 231 0.39 -7.12 13.73
CA GLY A 231 1.72 -7.46 14.26
C GLY A 231 2.51 -8.56 13.51
N GLY A 232 2.05 -9.06 12.36
CA GLY A 232 2.82 -10.03 11.56
C GLY A 232 4.14 -9.46 11.02
N ALA A 233 4.07 -8.30 10.38
CA ALA A 233 5.22 -7.57 9.83
C ALA A 233 6.19 -7.03 10.91
N ALA A 234 5.75 -6.95 12.17
CA ALA A 234 6.62 -6.60 13.30
C ALA A 234 7.74 -7.63 13.56
N ALA A 235 7.62 -8.85 13.01
CA ALA A 235 8.70 -9.83 13.00
C ALA A 235 9.87 -9.45 12.07
N ILE A 236 9.69 -8.44 11.20
CA ILE A 236 10.71 -7.89 10.30
C ILE A 236 11.17 -6.50 10.77
N PHE A 237 10.21 -5.64 11.16
CA PHE A 237 10.45 -4.27 11.61
C PHE A 237 9.95 -4.03 13.04
N PRO A 238 10.54 -4.66 14.07
CA PRO A 238 10.10 -4.49 15.46
C PRO A 238 10.31 -3.05 15.94
N ASP A 239 11.38 -2.40 15.50
CA ASP A 239 11.78 -1.03 15.79
C ASP A 239 10.79 0.03 15.24
N ALA A 240 10.31 -0.14 14.01
CA ALA A 240 9.24 0.70 13.45
C ALA A 240 7.87 0.37 14.07
N TRP A 241 7.68 -0.86 14.57
CA TRP A 241 6.42 -1.31 15.18
C TRP A 241 6.23 -0.81 16.62
N GLU A 242 7.28 -0.64 17.43
CA GLU A 242 7.11 -0.22 18.84
C GLU A 242 6.36 1.12 18.99
N PRO A 243 6.65 2.19 18.21
CA PRO A 243 5.89 3.44 18.27
C PRO A 243 4.41 3.29 17.89
N PHE A 244 4.09 2.45 16.89
CA PHE A 244 2.72 2.14 16.48
C PHE A 244 1.97 1.36 17.56
N ARG A 245 2.62 0.33 18.11
CA ARG A 245 2.12 -0.49 19.21
C ARG A 245 1.86 0.33 20.48
N ASP A 246 2.80 1.20 20.86
CA ASP A 246 2.81 1.84 22.18
C ASP A 246 2.01 3.14 22.28
N PHE A 247 1.60 3.70 21.15
CA PHE A 247 0.54 4.71 21.12
C PHE A 247 -0.84 4.14 21.51
N ILE A 248 -1.02 2.81 21.46
CA ILE A 248 -2.23 2.11 21.92
C ILE A 248 -2.00 1.55 23.34
N PRO A 249 -2.84 1.88 24.34
CA PRO A 249 -2.80 1.28 25.68
C PRO A 249 -3.00 -0.23 25.62
N GLU A 250 -2.31 -0.97 26.50
CA GLU A 250 -2.28 -2.44 26.48
C GLU A 250 -3.67 -3.10 26.45
N ASN A 251 -4.64 -2.52 27.16
CA ASN A 251 -6.03 -3.00 27.23
C ASN A 251 -6.87 -2.73 25.96
N GLU A 252 -6.31 -2.05 24.95
CA GLU A 252 -6.94 -1.82 23.64
C GLU A 252 -6.22 -2.57 22.50
N ARG A 253 -5.11 -3.27 22.77
CA ARG A 253 -4.29 -4.00 21.76
C ARG A 253 -4.89 -5.33 21.28
N SER A 254 -6.21 -5.49 21.34
CA SER A 254 -6.93 -6.66 20.78
C SER A 254 -7.30 -6.51 19.31
N SER A 255 -7.32 -5.28 18.81
CA SER A 255 -7.23 -4.94 17.39
C SER A 255 -6.64 -3.53 17.29
N PHE A 256 -5.46 -3.39 16.69
CA PHE A 256 -4.88 -2.08 16.44
C PHE A 256 -5.70 -1.32 15.38
N ILE A 257 -6.31 -1.98 14.40
CA ILE A 257 -7.17 -1.33 13.40
C ILE A 257 -8.34 -0.60 14.09
N ASP A 258 -9.06 -1.27 14.99
CA ASP A 258 -10.17 -0.66 15.75
C ASP A 258 -9.68 0.41 16.75
N ALA A 259 -8.55 0.16 17.43
CA ALA A 259 -7.97 1.10 18.39
C ALA A 259 -7.49 2.39 17.72
N TYR A 260 -6.95 2.32 16.50
CA TYR A 260 -6.65 3.50 15.68
C TYR A 260 -7.92 4.15 15.14
N ASN A 261 -8.95 3.39 14.73
CA ASN A 261 -10.23 3.96 14.26
C ASN A 261 -10.85 4.92 15.29
N LYS A 262 -10.90 4.48 16.56
CA LYS A 262 -11.34 5.28 17.72
C LYS A 262 -10.62 6.63 17.84
N ARG A 263 -9.34 6.70 17.47
CA ARG A 263 -8.49 7.90 17.57
C ARG A 263 -8.59 8.76 16.31
N LEU A 264 -8.58 8.14 15.13
CA LEU A 264 -8.77 8.74 13.81
C LEU A 264 -10.18 9.34 13.61
N ARG A 265 -11.15 8.92 14.44
CA ARG A 265 -12.51 9.50 14.54
C ARG A 265 -12.75 10.29 15.85
N SER A 266 -11.68 10.68 16.56
CA SER A 266 -11.77 11.51 17.77
C SER A 266 -12.26 12.93 17.45
N ASN A 267 -13.00 13.53 18.39
CA ASN A 267 -13.32 14.96 18.38
C ASN A 267 -12.14 15.84 18.86
N ASP A 268 -11.12 15.26 19.49
CA ASP A 268 -9.85 15.91 19.77
C ASP A 268 -8.94 15.77 18.55
N THR A 269 -8.71 16.89 17.86
CA THR A 269 -7.86 16.96 16.66
C THR A 269 -6.41 16.63 16.92
N ASN A 270 -5.89 16.83 18.15
CA ASN A 270 -4.51 16.48 18.49
C ASN A 270 -4.35 14.96 18.54
N ILE A 271 -5.30 14.26 19.18
CA ILE A 271 -5.35 12.79 19.20
C ILE A 271 -5.48 12.24 17.77
N GLN A 272 -6.34 12.87 16.96
CA GLN A 272 -6.56 12.48 15.57
C GLN A 272 -5.30 12.63 14.70
N VAL A 273 -4.59 13.76 14.82
CA VAL A 273 -3.36 14.05 14.08
C VAL A 273 -2.18 13.20 14.55
N MET A 274 -2.00 12.99 15.87
CA MET A 274 -0.98 12.08 16.38
C MET A 274 -1.20 10.64 15.92
N ALA A 275 -2.45 10.17 15.94
CA ALA A 275 -2.81 8.86 15.40
C ALA A 275 -2.49 8.76 13.90
N ALA A 276 -2.82 9.79 13.14
CA ALA A 276 -2.62 9.85 11.71
C ALA A 276 -1.13 9.82 11.33
N ARG A 277 -0.29 10.63 11.99
CA ARG A 277 1.17 10.61 11.79
C ARG A 277 1.75 9.22 12.07
N ILE A 278 1.47 8.63 13.23
CA ILE A 278 2.08 7.35 13.64
C ILE A 278 1.65 6.20 12.72
N TRP A 279 0.37 6.15 12.34
CA TRP A 279 -0.15 5.18 11.36
C TRP A 279 0.54 5.34 9.99
N THR A 280 0.65 6.57 9.50
CA THR A 280 1.26 6.86 8.18
C THR A 280 2.77 6.56 8.20
N THR A 281 3.47 6.89 9.29
CA THR A 281 4.91 6.59 9.44
C THR A 281 5.19 5.08 9.40
N TRP A 282 4.34 4.24 9.99
CA TRP A 282 4.50 2.77 9.95
C TRP A 282 4.55 2.21 8.53
N GLU A 283 3.67 2.66 7.62
CA GLU A 283 3.75 2.23 6.20
C GLU A 283 4.96 2.85 5.50
N LEU A 284 5.21 4.16 5.66
CA LEU A 284 6.29 4.83 4.94
C LEU A 284 7.68 4.27 5.29
N MET A 285 7.85 3.75 6.52
CA MET A 285 9.07 3.06 6.99
C MET A 285 9.22 1.62 6.46
N THR A 286 8.14 0.98 5.99
CA THR A 286 8.13 -0.43 5.54
C THR A 286 7.88 -0.60 4.04
N ALA A 287 7.57 0.48 3.32
CA ALA A 287 7.27 0.49 1.89
C ALA A 287 8.45 0.25 0.93
N HIS A 288 9.70 0.24 1.41
CA HIS A 288 10.90 -0.03 0.59
C HIS A 288 11.79 -1.09 1.25
N LEU A 289 12.53 -1.88 0.46
CA LEU A 289 13.47 -2.89 0.97
C LEU A 289 14.60 -2.27 1.80
N ILE A 290 15.07 -1.09 1.38
CA ILE A 290 15.97 -0.22 2.16
C ILE A 290 15.18 1.05 2.47
N GLN A 291 15.14 1.43 3.76
CA GLN A 291 14.33 2.56 4.21
C GLN A 291 14.68 3.86 3.46
N ASN A 292 13.64 4.54 2.98
CA ASN A 292 13.76 5.78 2.22
C ASN A 292 13.35 6.96 3.11
N GLU A 293 14.33 7.68 3.68
CA GLU A 293 14.08 8.82 4.55
C GLU A 293 13.24 9.94 3.92
N GLU A 294 13.39 10.19 2.61
CA GLU A 294 12.61 11.20 1.90
C GLU A 294 11.13 10.81 1.82
N ASN A 295 10.85 9.52 1.62
CA ASN A 295 9.48 9.01 1.68
C ASN A 295 8.93 9.04 3.12
N VAL A 296 9.72 8.69 4.14
CA VAL A 296 9.30 8.72 5.56
C VAL A 296 8.93 10.12 6.02
N LYS A 297 9.69 11.16 5.63
CA LYS A 297 9.41 12.57 5.95
C LYS A 297 8.03 13.06 5.48
N ARG A 298 7.38 12.36 4.54
CA ARG A 298 5.99 12.66 4.13
C ARG A 298 4.98 12.43 5.27
N GLY A 299 5.28 11.56 6.23
CA GLY A 299 4.48 11.34 7.44
C GLY A 299 4.57 12.49 8.46
N GLU A 300 5.42 13.49 8.22
CA GLU A 300 5.47 14.72 9.03
C GLU A 300 4.36 15.71 8.60
N ASP A 301 3.88 15.63 7.36
CA ASP A 301 2.77 16.46 6.85
C ASP A 301 1.44 16.02 7.47
N ASP A 302 0.83 16.93 8.23
CA ASP A 302 -0.44 16.69 8.94
C ASP A 302 -1.63 16.56 7.99
N SER A 303 -1.65 17.24 6.85
CA SER A 303 -2.76 17.16 5.90
C SER A 303 -2.73 15.81 5.17
N PHE A 304 -1.56 15.45 4.62
CA PHE A 304 -1.35 14.15 3.98
C PHE A 304 -1.65 13.00 4.94
N SER A 305 -1.04 13.00 6.12
CA SER A 305 -1.22 11.92 7.10
C SER A 305 -2.68 11.80 7.56
N LEU A 306 -3.37 12.93 7.76
CA LEU A 306 -4.78 12.96 8.18
C LEU A 306 -5.73 12.43 7.11
N ALA A 307 -5.50 12.72 5.83
CA ALA A 307 -6.26 12.12 4.74
C ALA A 307 -5.94 10.63 4.60
N PHE A 308 -4.65 10.29 4.54
CA PHE A 308 -4.14 8.93 4.39
C PHE A 308 -4.70 7.99 5.47
N ALA A 309 -4.27 8.15 6.73
CA ALA A 309 -4.61 7.23 7.80
C ALA A 309 -6.12 7.13 8.08
N ARG A 310 -6.87 8.25 7.98
CA ARG A 310 -8.32 8.22 8.21
C ARG A 310 -9.07 7.47 7.12
N ILE A 311 -8.66 7.60 5.86
CA ILE A 311 -9.29 6.89 4.74
C ILE A 311 -8.84 5.42 4.73
N GLU A 312 -7.55 5.12 4.85
CA GLU A 312 -7.03 3.74 4.96
C GLU A 312 -7.77 2.93 6.04
N ASN A 313 -7.72 3.42 7.28
CA ASN A 313 -8.31 2.74 8.42
C ASN A 313 -9.85 2.63 8.27
N HIS A 314 -10.51 3.60 7.64
CA HIS A 314 -11.94 3.54 7.34
C HIS A 314 -12.29 2.41 6.37
N TYR A 315 -11.49 2.17 5.34
CA TYR A 315 -11.69 1.03 4.45
C TYR A 315 -11.40 -0.29 5.18
N PHE A 316 -10.41 -0.34 6.07
CA PHE A 316 -10.02 -1.58 6.75
C PHE A 316 -11.02 -2.05 7.81
N VAL A 317 -11.56 -1.17 8.66
CA VAL A 317 -12.67 -1.56 9.58
C VAL A 317 -13.91 -2.05 8.82
N ASN A 318 -14.13 -1.55 7.59
CA ASN A 318 -15.22 -1.96 6.71
C ASN A 318 -14.84 -3.10 5.74
N LYS A 319 -13.65 -3.71 5.87
CA LYS A 319 -13.17 -4.82 5.02
C LYS A 319 -13.24 -4.51 3.52
N GLY A 320 -12.85 -3.28 3.16
CA GLY A 320 -12.93 -2.77 1.79
C GLY A 320 -14.35 -2.66 1.24
N PHE A 321 -15.39 -2.74 2.08
CA PHE A 321 -16.80 -2.84 1.66
C PHE A 321 -17.06 -4.04 0.72
N LEU A 322 -16.20 -5.06 0.73
CA LEU A 322 -16.31 -6.24 -0.13
C LEU A 322 -17.35 -7.23 0.42
N PRO A 323 -18.21 -7.85 -0.42
CA PRO A 323 -19.21 -8.83 0.02
C PRO A 323 -18.66 -10.09 0.71
N SER A 324 -17.41 -10.47 0.43
CA SER A 324 -16.70 -11.59 1.06
C SER A 324 -15.21 -11.29 1.18
N ASP A 325 -14.52 -11.97 2.10
CA ASP A 325 -13.06 -11.86 2.28
C ASP A 325 -12.31 -12.16 0.97
N SER A 326 -12.69 -13.25 0.30
CA SER A 326 -12.11 -13.72 -0.95
C SER A 326 -12.65 -13.05 -2.21
N TYR A 327 -13.54 -12.05 -2.11
CA TYR A 327 -14.36 -11.54 -3.23
C TYR A 327 -13.56 -11.25 -4.52
N LEU A 328 -12.41 -10.58 -4.40
CA LEU A 328 -11.59 -10.20 -5.56
C LEU A 328 -10.87 -11.38 -6.23
N LEU A 329 -10.71 -12.51 -5.55
CA LEU A 329 -10.27 -13.78 -6.15
C LEU A 329 -11.46 -14.53 -6.75
N ASP A 330 -12.57 -14.61 -6.03
CA ASP A 330 -13.78 -15.35 -6.44
C ASP A 330 -14.40 -14.80 -7.74
N ASN A 331 -14.11 -13.53 -8.09
CA ASN A 331 -14.60 -12.84 -9.28
C ASN A 331 -13.58 -12.77 -10.44
N VAL A 332 -12.40 -13.41 -10.33
CA VAL A 332 -11.34 -13.35 -11.34
C VAL A 332 -11.80 -13.82 -12.73
N ASP A 333 -12.64 -14.85 -12.82
CA ASP A 333 -13.11 -15.38 -14.11
C ASP A 333 -13.79 -14.33 -15.01
N LYS A 334 -14.40 -13.28 -14.42
CA LYS A 334 -14.99 -12.16 -15.17
C LYS A 334 -13.96 -11.39 -16.02
N ILE A 335 -12.69 -11.36 -15.60
CA ILE A 335 -11.64 -10.51 -16.15
C ILE A 335 -10.51 -11.29 -16.83
N ARG A 336 -10.49 -12.64 -16.77
CA ARG A 336 -9.37 -13.46 -17.25
C ARG A 336 -8.95 -13.24 -18.72
N HIS A 337 -9.87 -12.77 -19.56
CA HIS A 337 -9.63 -12.45 -20.96
C HIS A 337 -8.80 -11.16 -21.17
N ILE A 338 -8.77 -10.26 -20.18
CA ILE A 338 -8.05 -8.97 -20.24
C ILE A 338 -6.54 -9.21 -20.11
N LYS A 339 -5.75 -8.63 -21.02
CA LYS A 339 -4.29 -8.76 -21.01
C LYS A 339 -3.72 -8.05 -19.78
N THR A 340 -3.07 -8.82 -18.91
CA THR A 340 -2.72 -8.39 -17.55
C THR A 340 -1.28 -8.72 -17.21
N VAL A 341 -0.57 -7.76 -16.63
CA VAL A 341 0.77 -7.95 -16.03
C VAL A 341 0.71 -7.59 -14.55
N ILE A 342 1.25 -8.47 -13.70
CA ILE A 342 1.33 -8.31 -12.24
C ILE A 342 2.81 -8.14 -11.87
N VAL A 343 3.19 -7.01 -11.26
CA VAL A 343 4.56 -6.73 -10.80
C VAL A 343 4.60 -6.78 -9.26
N GLN A 344 5.43 -7.65 -8.69
CA GLN A 344 5.46 -7.88 -7.24
C GLN A 344 6.89 -7.84 -6.70
N GLY A 345 7.14 -7.05 -5.64
CA GLY A 345 8.38 -7.13 -4.88
C GLY A 345 8.45 -8.44 -4.07
N ARG A 346 9.57 -9.16 -4.15
CA ARG A 346 9.80 -10.38 -3.37
C ARG A 346 9.75 -10.13 -1.86
N TYR A 347 10.19 -8.96 -1.43
CA TYR A 347 10.23 -8.51 -0.04
C TYR A 347 9.22 -7.38 0.23
N ASP A 348 8.11 -7.34 -0.52
CA ASP A 348 6.97 -6.49 -0.20
C ASP A 348 6.39 -6.90 1.17
N VAL A 349 6.53 -6.02 2.16
CA VAL A 349 6.04 -6.24 3.54
C VAL A 349 4.66 -5.61 3.76
N CYS A 350 4.28 -4.57 3.01
CA CYS A 350 2.94 -3.98 3.10
C CYS A 350 1.88 -4.90 2.46
N CYS A 351 2.18 -5.44 1.29
CA CYS A 351 1.31 -6.31 0.49
C CYS A 351 2.05 -7.63 0.20
N PRO A 352 2.06 -8.58 1.16
CA PRO A 352 2.95 -9.74 1.11
C PRO A 352 2.74 -10.59 -0.14
N MET A 353 3.85 -11.03 -0.75
CA MET A 353 3.95 -11.84 -1.99
C MET A 353 2.93 -12.99 -2.11
N MET A 354 2.41 -13.53 -1.00
CA MET A 354 1.31 -14.49 -1.01
C MET A 354 0.07 -14.01 -1.79
N SER A 355 -0.24 -12.72 -1.83
CA SER A 355 -1.43 -12.19 -2.51
C SER A 355 -1.28 -12.18 -4.03
N ALA A 356 -0.13 -11.74 -4.55
CA ALA A 356 0.17 -11.88 -5.97
C ALA A 356 0.25 -13.34 -6.42
N TRP A 357 0.77 -14.23 -5.55
CA TRP A 357 0.82 -15.67 -5.83
C TRP A 357 -0.57 -16.32 -5.80
N ASP A 358 -1.44 -15.91 -4.87
CA ASP A 358 -2.85 -16.35 -4.82
C ASP A 358 -3.61 -15.87 -6.07
N LEU A 359 -3.45 -14.61 -6.47
CA LEU A 359 -4.06 -14.05 -7.68
C LEU A 359 -3.57 -14.73 -8.96
N HIS A 360 -2.26 -14.96 -9.11
CA HIS A 360 -1.70 -15.62 -10.30
C HIS A 360 -2.15 -17.09 -10.44
N LYS A 361 -2.37 -17.82 -9.34
CA LYS A 361 -2.98 -19.17 -9.41
C LYS A 361 -4.43 -19.15 -9.88
N ALA A 362 -5.19 -18.13 -9.50
CA ALA A 362 -6.58 -17.93 -9.96
C ALA A 362 -6.63 -17.39 -11.41
N TRP A 363 -5.60 -16.65 -11.82
CA TRP A 363 -5.48 -15.99 -13.12
C TRP A 363 -4.23 -16.45 -13.88
N PRO A 364 -4.21 -17.69 -14.41
CA PRO A 364 -3.04 -18.23 -15.13
C PRO A 364 -2.73 -17.47 -16.43
N GLU A 365 -3.67 -16.70 -16.99
CA GLU A 365 -3.46 -15.84 -18.16
C GLU A 365 -2.68 -14.54 -17.83
N ALA A 366 -2.60 -14.15 -16.55
CA ALA A 366 -1.87 -12.95 -16.13
C ALA A 366 -0.37 -13.23 -15.96
N GLU A 367 0.47 -12.38 -16.55
CA GLU A 367 1.92 -12.50 -16.46
C GLU A 367 2.42 -11.99 -15.11
N LEU A 368 2.94 -12.88 -14.27
CA LEU A 368 3.57 -12.51 -12.99
C LEU A 368 5.06 -12.20 -13.18
N LYS A 369 5.45 -10.95 -12.87
CA LYS A 369 6.84 -10.50 -12.68
C LYS A 369 7.12 -10.39 -11.19
N VAL A 370 8.06 -11.19 -10.68
CA VAL A 370 8.54 -11.04 -9.29
C VAL A 370 9.93 -10.42 -9.31
N ILE A 371 10.05 -9.24 -8.70
CA ILE A 371 11.31 -8.50 -8.56
C ILE A 371 12.07 -9.08 -7.36
N PRO A 372 13.28 -9.63 -7.55
CA PRO A 372 13.95 -10.42 -6.51
C PRO A 372 14.47 -9.60 -5.33
N ASP A 373 14.64 -8.29 -5.52
CA ASP A 373 15.39 -7.35 -4.69
C ASP A 373 14.62 -6.03 -4.45
N ALA A 374 13.29 -6.10 -4.38
CA ALA A 374 12.42 -4.95 -4.11
C ALA A 374 11.38 -5.22 -3.01
N GLY A 375 11.06 -4.15 -2.27
CA GLY A 375 9.94 -4.04 -1.35
C GLY A 375 8.64 -3.66 -2.04
N HIS A 376 7.77 -2.90 -1.35
CA HIS A 376 6.43 -2.57 -1.84
C HIS A 376 6.42 -1.54 -2.97
N SER A 377 7.22 -0.48 -2.84
CA SER A 377 7.08 0.77 -3.56
C SER A 377 7.21 0.64 -5.08
N ALA A 378 6.35 1.38 -5.81
CA ALA A 378 6.43 1.48 -7.27
C ALA A 378 7.73 2.13 -7.76
N ASN A 379 8.47 2.80 -6.88
CA ASN A 379 9.73 3.50 -7.18
C ASN A 379 10.98 2.67 -6.86
N GLU A 380 10.84 1.43 -6.38
CA GLU A 380 11.97 0.48 -6.32
C GLU A 380 12.50 0.23 -7.75
N ILE A 381 13.82 0.20 -7.94
CA ILE A 381 14.43 0.25 -9.29
C ILE A 381 13.90 -0.85 -10.22
N GLY A 382 13.85 -2.10 -9.76
CA GLY A 382 13.31 -3.22 -10.54
C GLY A 382 11.79 -3.17 -10.74
N THR A 383 11.05 -2.65 -9.76
CA THR A 383 9.59 -2.49 -9.85
C THR A 383 9.22 -1.41 -10.86
N ALA A 384 9.87 -0.24 -10.81
CA ALA A 384 9.67 0.83 -11.77
C ALA A 384 10.03 0.38 -13.20
N ALA A 385 11.09 -0.43 -13.33
CA ALA A 385 11.53 -0.98 -14.61
C ALA A 385 10.49 -1.90 -15.26
N GLU A 386 9.98 -2.90 -14.53
CA GLU A 386 8.98 -3.82 -15.10
C GLU A 386 7.59 -3.16 -15.22
N LEU A 387 7.27 -2.11 -14.46
CA LEU A 387 6.07 -1.29 -14.66
C LEU A 387 6.08 -0.55 -16.01
N VAL A 388 7.22 0.07 -16.38
CA VAL A 388 7.39 0.66 -17.72
C VAL A 388 7.33 -0.43 -18.80
N ALA A 389 8.00 -1.56 -18.59
CA ALA A 389 8.01 -2.66 -19.54
C ALA A 389 6.61 -3.29 -19.76
N ALA A 390 5.77 -3.32 -18.72
CA ALA A 390 4.38 -3.77 -18.81
C ALA A 390 3.53 -2.86 -19.70
N ASN A 391 3.61 -1.54 -19.52
CA ASN A 391 2.93 -0.56 -20.38
C ASN A 391 3.41 -0.69 -21.83
N GLU A 392 4.73 -0.71 -22.07
CA GLU A 392 5.28 -0.89 -23.41
C GLU A 392 4.86 -2.21 -24.07
N LYS A 393 4.72 -3.30 -23.29
CA LYS A 393 4.19 -4.58 -23.79
C LYS A 393 2.73 -4.46 -24.23
N LEU A 394 1.86 -3.83 -23.44
CA LEU A 394 0.44 -3.66 -23.79
C LEU A 394 0.27 -2.72 -24.99
N LYS A 395 0.97 -1.58 -25.03
CA LYS A 395 1.10 -0.70 -26.20
C LYS A 395 1.49 -1.46 -27.46
N ASN A 396 2.48 -2.36 -27.39
CA ASN A 396 2.94 -3.10 -28.56
C ASN A 396 1.93 -4.16 -29.04
N LEU A 397 1.15 -4.79 -28.14
CA LEU A 397 0.03 -5.66 -28.52
C LEU A 397 -1.08 -4.86 -29.24
N LEU A 398 -1.42 -3.67 -28.73
CA LEU A 398 -2.39 -2.77 -29.35
C LEU A 398 -1.92 -2.29 -30.74
N LYS A 399 -0.66 -1.82 -30.86
CA LYS A 399 -0.07 -1.35 -32.13
C LYS A 399 0.02 -2.44 -33.21
N THR A 400 0.22 -3.70 -32.83
CA THR A 400 0.37 -4.81 -33.78
C THR A 400 -0.96 -5.41 -34.26
N GLY A 401 -2.10 -4.92 -33.74
CA GLY A 401 -3.41 -5.52 -34.02
C GLY A 401 -3.55 -6.93 -33.46
N ALA A 402 -2.72 -7.31 -32.48
CA ALA A 402 -2.71 -8.61 -31.84
C ALA A 402 -3.83 -8.74 -30.79
N THR A 403 -5.08 -8.50 -31.24
CA THR A 403 -6.26 -8.99 -30.55
C THR A 403 -6.20 -10.53 -30.47
N SER A 404 -6.82 -11.12 -29.45
CA SER A 404 -6.65 -12.55 -29.14
C SER A 404 -7.09 -13.46 -30.30
N PRO A 405 -6.45 -14.63 -30.48
CA PRO A 405 -7.08 -15.76 -31.17
C PRO A 405 -8.28 -16.30 -30.37
#